data_AF-A0A9D5EEX9-F1
#
_entry.id   AF-A0A9D5EEX9-F1
#
_cell.length_a   1.000
_cell.length_b   1.000
_cell.length_c   1.000
_cell.angle_alpha   90.00
_cell.angle_beta   90.00
_cell.angle_gamma   90.00
#
_symmetry.space_group_name_H-M   'P 1'
#
loop_
_entity.id
_entity.type
_entity.pdbx_description
1 polymer ?
#
loop_
_entity_poly.entity_id
_entity_poly.type
_entity_poly.pdbx_seq_one_letter_code
_entity_poly.pdbx_strand_id
1 'polypeptide(L)'
;MAEFTVIKESEAPRPSRQSGRLASRMREYEKYVEGVQSGKVGKLTPSRGETPRGIALRISRAGKRLKKNINTWVVDDIVYFQIS
;
A
#
# COMPACT_ATOMS: atom_id res chain seq x y z
N MET A 1 -9.57 18.97 6.64
CA MET A 1 -10.68 18.35 5.89
C MET A 1 -10.39 18.52 4.41
N ALA A 2 -10.84 17.59 3.55
CA ALA A 2 -10.72 17.75 2.10
C ALA A 2 -12.02 18.32 1.54
N GLU A 3 -11.93 19.21 0.56
CA GLU A 3 -13.08 19.69 -0.21
C GLU A 3 -13.33 18.76 -1.38
N PHE A 4 -14.61 18.49 -1.69
CA PHE A 4 -15.02 17.56 -2.74
C PHE A 4 -15.93 18.27 -3.73
N THR A 5 -15.60 18.18 -5.02
CA THR A 5 -16.40 18.69 -6.14
C THR A 5 -16.38 17.70 -7.30
N VAL A 6 -17.41 17.73 -8.14
CA VAL A 6 -17.53 16.88 -9.33
C VAL A 6 -17.32 17.76 -10.57
N ILE A 7 -16.42 17.34 -11.45
CA ILE A 7 -16.09 18.02 -12.73
C ILE A 7 -16.32 17.07 -13.91
N LYS A 8 -16.33 17.61 -15.14
CA LYS A 8 -16.39 16.78 -16.35
C LYS A 8 -15.04 16.08 -16.58
N GLU A 9 -15.07 14.88 -17.15
CA GLU A 9 -13.85 14.11 -17.42
C GLU A 9 -12.84 14.87 -18.31
N SER A 10 -13.33 15.61 -19.31
CA SER A 10 -12.49 16.41 -20.21
C SER A 10 -11.77 17.58 -19.53
N GLU A 11 -12.26 18.02 -18.37
CA GLU A 11 -11.66 19.10 -17.58
C GLU A 11 -10.61 18.54 -16.60
N ALA A 12 -10.61 17.23 -16.35
CA ALA A 12 -9.63 16.59 -15.50
C ALA A 12 -8.30 16.40 -16.25
N PRO A 13 -7.15 16.76 -15.66
CA PRO A 13 -5.86 16.43 -16.24
C PRO A 13 -5.69 14.92 -16.30
N ARG A 14 -4.98 14.42 -17.32
CA ARG A 14 -4.70 12.98 -17.42
C ARG A 14 -3.92 12.52 -16.18
N PRO A 15 -4.22 11.33 -15.64
CA PRO A 15 -3.48 10.77 -14.51
C PRO A 15 -1.99 10.69 -14.85
N SER A 16 -1.14 11.22 -13.96
CA SER A 16 0.30 11.06 -14.11
C SER A 16 0.67 9.59 -13.93
N ARG A 17 1.54 9.08 -14.81
CA ARG A 17 2.10 7.73 -14.65
C ARG A 17 3.09 7.76 -13.49
N GLN A 18 2.90 6.87 -12.52
CA GLN A 18 3.80 6.71 -11.40
C GLN A 18 5.18 6.24 -11.91
N SER A 19 6.22 7.07 -11.79
CA SER A 19 7.56 6.80 -12.34
C SER A 19 8.66 6.84 -11.27
N GLY A 20 9.84 6.29 -11.61
CA GLY A 20 11.07 6.41 -10.84
C GLY A 20 11.04 5.77 -9.45
N ARG A 21 11.60 6.48 -8.47
CA ARG A 21 11.85 6.01 -7.09
C ARG A 21 10.60 5.48 -6.38
N LEU A 22 9.44 6.09 -6.66
CA LEU A 22 8.18 5.67 -6.07
C LEU A 22 7.72 4.31 -6.61
N ALA A 23 7.95 4.01 -7.89
CA ALA A 23 7.66 2.70 -8.46
C ALA A 23 8.56 1.61 -7.87
N SER A 24 9.87 1.88 -7.71
CA SER A 24 10.80 0.95 -7.05
C SER A 24 10.38 0.64 -5.62
N ARG A 25 9.97 1.66 -4.85
CA ARG A 25 9.46 1.47 -3.48
C ARG A 25 8.17 0.64 -3.46
N MET A 26 7.31 0.74 -4.47
CA MET A 26 6.11 -0.10 -4.55
C MET A 26 6.43 -1.57 -4.81
N ARG A 27 7.43 -1.87 -5.65
CA ARG A 27 7.89 -3.25 -5.91
C ARG A 27 8.42 -3.92 -4.65
N GLU A 28 9.00 -3.15 -3.74
CA GLU A 28 9.47 -3.66 -2.45
C GLU A 28 8.31 -4.21 -1.61
N TYR A 29 7.20 -3.48 -1.49
CA TYR A 29 6.01 -3.98 -0.79
C TYR A 29 5.35 -5.17 -1.50
N GLU A 30 5.44 -5.25 -2.83
CA GLU A 30 5.00 -6.43 -3.58
C GLU A 30 5.82 -7.66 -3.19
N LYS A 31 7.15 -7.54 -3.10
CA LYS A 31 8.02 -8.64 -2.62
C LYS A 31 7.67 -9.08 -1.19
N TYR A 32 7.34 -8.14 -0.30
CA TYR A 32 6.91 -8.50 1.05
C TYR A 32 5.61 -9.30 1.04
N VAL A 33 4.65 -8.92 0.20
CA VAL A 33 3.39 -9.66 0.03
C VAL A 33 3.61 -11.04 -0.60
N GLU A 34 4.56 -11.18 -1.53
CA GLU A 34 4.93 -12.48 -2.10
C GLU A 34 5.65 -13.39 -1.11
N GLY A 35 6.44 -12.82 -0.21
CA GLY A 35 7.19 -13.57 0.81
C GLY A 35 6.34 -14.16 1.93
N VAL A 36 5.11 -13.68 2.12
CA VAL A 36 4.19 -14.24 3.12
C VAL A 36 3.50 -15.48 2.55
N GLN A 37 3.82 -16.64 3.12
CA GLN A 37 3.18 -17.91 2.78
C GLN A 37 1.76 -17.99 3.36
N SER A 38 0.93 -18.87 2.80
CA SER A 38 -0.41 -19.13 3.33
C SER A 38 -0.36 -19.54 4.80
N GLY A 39 -1.29 -19.01 5.61
CA GLY A 39 -1.35 -19.24 7.06
C GLY A 39 -0.28 -18.50 7.88
N LYS A 40 0.58 -17.67 7.26
CA LYS A 40 1.55 -16.82 7.95
C LYS A 40 1.15 -15.35 7.93
N VAL A 41 1.73 -14.60 8.85
CA VAL A 41 1.54 -13.15 8.99
C VAL A 41 2.84 -12.43 8.69
N GLY A 42 2.77 -11.41 7.83
CA GLY A 42 3.85 -10.45 7.61
C GLY A 42 3.88 -9.40 8.71
N LYS A 43 5.08 -8.99 9.12
CA LYS A 43 5.33 -7.97 10.16
C LYS A 43 6.27 -6.91 9.61
N LEU A 44 5.92 -5.64 9.75
CA LEU A 44 6.74 -4.50 9.35
C LEU A 44 6.82 -3.49 10.48
N THR A 45 8.04 -3.13 10.86
CA THR A 45 8.29 -2.02 11.79
C THR A 45 8.60 -0.76 10.97
N PRO A 46 7.86 0.33 11.14
CA PRO A 46 8.11 1.57 10.41
C PRO A 46 9.52 2.12 10.65
N SER A 47 10.15 2.60 9.58
CA SER A 47 11.42 3.33 9.66
C SER A 47 11.21 4.84 9.80
N ARG A 48 12.28 5.61 10.07
CA ARG A 48 12.20 7.07 10.26
C ARG A 48 11.58 7.74 9.02
N GLY A 49 10.50 8.50 9.23
CA GLY A 49 9.76 9.17 8.17
C GLY A 49 8.66 8.32 7.52
N GLU A 50 8.38 7.14 8.04
CA GLU A 50 7.20 6.35 7.71
C GLU A 50 6.19 6.34 8.85
N THR A 51 4.91 6.27 8.50
CA THR A 51 3.84 6.08 9.48
C THR A 51 3.29 4.66 9.35
N PRO A 52 2.84 4.02 10.44
CA PRO A 52 2.22 2.69 10.39
C PRO A 52 1.05 2.66 9.38
N ARG A 53 0.20 3.68 9.41
CA ARG A 53 -0.92 3.84 8.46
C ARG A 53 -0.43 3.96 7.01
N GLY A 54 0.66 4.68 6.76
CA GLY A 54 1.25 4.82 5.44
C GLY A 54 1.78 3.49 4.90
N ILE A 55 2.41 2.67 5.75
CA ILE A 55 2.89 1.34 5.38
C ILE A 55 1.72 0.38 5.14
N ALA A 56 0.73 0.34 6.03
CA ALA A 56 -0.47 -0.47 5.86
C ALA A 56 -1.17 -0.19 4.51
N LEU A 57 -1.31 1.09 4.15
CA LEU A 57 -1.89 1.48 2.85
C LEU A 57 -1.06 0.97 1.67
N ARG A 58 0.28 1.01 1.76
CA ARG A 58 1.16 0.52 0.69
C ARG A 58 1.07 -1.00 0.52
N ILE A 59 0.98 -1.74 1.63
CA ILE A 59 0.73 -3.19 1.62
C ILE A 59 -0.62 -3.52 0.98
N SER A 60 -1.70 -2.83 1.36
CA SER A 60 -3.01 -3.04 0.73
C SER A 60 -2.98 -2.74 -0.78
N ARG A 61 -2.25 -1.72 -1.22
CA ARG A 61 -2.05 -1.40 -2.64
C ARG A 61 -1.21 -2.46 -3.37
N ALA A 62 -0.18 -3.00 -2.73
CA ALA A 62 0.61 -4.10 -3.27
C ALA A 62 -0.24 -5.35 -3.47
N GLY A 63 -1.08 -5.72 -2.49
CA GLY A 63 -2.07 -6.79 -2.61
C GLY A 63 -2.97 -6.62 -3.84
N LYS A 64 -3.55 -5.42 -4.02
CA LYS A 64 -4.38 -5.11 -5.19
C LYS A 64 -3.64 -5.29 -6.51
N ARG A 65 -2.37 -4.85 -6.60
CA ARG A 65 -1.55 -5.02 -7.82
C ARG A 65 -1.24 -6.49 -8.12
N LEU A 66 -1.02 -7.27 -7.08
CA LEU A 66 -0.77 -8.72 -7.17
C LEU A 66 -2.06 -9.55 -7.26
N LYS A 67 -3.24 -8.91 -7.30
CA LYS A 67 -4.56 -9.58 -7.27
C LYS A 67 -4.74 -10.51 -6.05
N LYS A 68 -4.16 -10.15 -4.90
CA LYS A 68 -4.28 -10.86 -3.63
C LYS A 68 -5.16 -10.06 -2.66
N ASN A 69 -6.04 -10.74 -1.93
CA ASN A 69 -6.76 -10.12 -0.84
C ASN A 69 -5.83 -10.03 0.36
N ILE A 70 -5.71 -8.84 0.95
CA ILE A 70 -4.83 -8.60 2.09
C ILE A 70 -5.64 -7.96 3.20
N ASN A 71 -5.59 -8.56 4.38
CA ASN A 71 -6.02 -7.92 5.61
C ASN A 71 -4.81 -7.27 6.28
N THR A 72 -4.91 -5.99 6.67
CA THR A 72 -3.84 -5.24 7.34
C THR A 72 -4.34 -4.68 8.66
N TRP A 73 -3.51 -4.72 9.69
CA TRP A 73 -3.81 -4.13 11.00
C TRP A 73 -2.54 -3.58 11.65
N VAL A 74 -2.72 -2.72 12.66
CA VAL A 74 -1.62 -2.06 13.38
C VAL A 74 -1.80 -2.31 14.88
N VAL A 75 -0.71 -2.73 15.54
CA VAL A 75 -0.63 -2.90 17.00
C VAL A 75 0.72 -2.33 17.44
N ASP A 76 0.73 -1.43 18.43
CA ASP A 76 1.94 -0.82 18.99
C ASP A 76 2.91 -0.29 17.92
N ASP A 77 2.38 0.50 16.97
CA ASP A 77 3.09 1.05 15.81
C ASP A 77 3.70 0.01 14.84
N ILE A 78 3.47 -1.28 15.05
CA ILE A 78 3.88 -2.36 14.15
C ILE A 78 2.73 -2.68 13.18
N VAL A 79 3.06 -2.78 11.90
CA VAL A 79 2.11 -3.16 10.86
C VAL A 79 2.17 -4.66 10.64
N TYR A 80 1.00 -5.28 10.67
CA TYR A 80 0.81 -6.69 10.38
C TYR A 80 -0.08 -6.87 9.15
N PHE A 81 0.12 -7.96 8.43
CA PHE A 81 -0.74 -8.31 7.31
C PHE A 81 -0.78 -9.80 7.04
N GLN A 82 -1.89 -10.28 6.49
CA GLN A 82 -2.05 -11.66 6.05
C GLN A 82 -2.74 -11.71 4.69
N ILE A 83 -2.46 -12.76 3.92
CA ILE A 83 -3.14 -13.04 2.66
C ILE A 83 -4.42 -13.82 2.99
N SER A 84 -5.54 -13.34 2.46
CA SER A 84 -6.86 -13.96 2.55
C SER A 84 -7.26 -14.60 1.24
#